data_AF-A0A920E6W6-F1
#
_entry.id   AF-A0A920E6W6-F1
#
_cell.length_a   1.000
_cell.length_b   1.000
_cell.length_c   1.000
_cell.angle_alpha   90.00
_cell.angle_beta   90.00
_cell.angle_gamma   90.00
#
_symmetry.space_group_name_H-M   'P 1'
#
loop_
_entity.id
_entity.type
_entity.pdbx_description
1 polymer ?
#
loop_
_entity_poly.entity_id
_entity_poly.type
_entity_poly.pdbx_seq_one_letter_code
_entity_poly.pdbx_strand_id
1 'polypeptide(L)'
;MNLISLLTENLHILYISVSLVLVLYFIIANIFKFKNQDNIIFQNAKSATKNPLGYKDKTMLSNLYKDWWCFLIAPLEKKLIANKVSPNFLTVLSLFFSILTAVLYFYGLIFLASIFLLAGSTFDMLDGRIARMTNNQSDIGSFLDSVLDRLCESVVMIGIFLFYYPNPFSIILMFAAIFSLTVSYVKSAADNLGLKSNVGLMQRADRVVYLGIGGIINGILEYFSIIIYSQEDLVFKLTIILITLFSFSTTIQRILYAIKK
;
A
#
# COMPACT_ATOMS: atom_id res chain seq x y z
N MET A 1 31.49 -6.07 12.19
CA MET A 1 30.08 -6.14 12.59
C MET A 1 29.25 -5.74 11.38
N ASN A 2 28.50 -6.67 10.78
CA ASN A 2 27.75 -6.37 9.56
C ASN A 2 26.55 -5.47 9.91
N LEU A 3 26.14 -4.59 8.99
CA LEU A 3 24.98 -3.70 9.20
C LEU A 3 23.73 -4.47 9.63
N ILE A 4 23.56 -5.70 9.11
CA ILE A 4 22.49 -6.63 9.47
C ILE A 4 22.61 -7.08 10.93
N SER A 5 23.81 -7.37 11.43
CA SER A 5 24.01 -7.79 12.82
C SER A 5 23.73 -6.65 13.81
N LEU A 6 24.08 -5.42 13.44
CA LEU A 6 23.76 -4.22 14.22
C LEU A 6 22.24 -3.92 14.25
N LEU A 7 21.56 -4.14 13.13
CA LEU A 7 20.10 -4.00 13.02
C LEU A 7 19.37 -5.05 13.86
N THR A 8 19.85 -6.30 13.88
CA THR A 8 19.25 -7.37 14.70
C THR A 8 19.46 -7.15 16.20
N GLU A 9 20.62 -6.63 16.62
CA GLU A 9 20.89 -6.34 18.05
C GLU A 9 20.01 -5.21 18.60
N ASN A 10 19.66 -4.23 17.76
CA ASN A 10 18.83 -3.07 18.16
C ASN A 10 17.37 -3.19 17.71
N LEU A 11 16.97 -4.35 17.17
CA LEU A 11 15.65 -4.57 16.61
C LEU A 11 14.57 -4.24 17.65
N HIS A 12 14.81 -4.57 18.92
CA HIS A 12 13.89 -4.30 20.01
C HIS A 12 13.61 -2.80 20.24
N ILE A 13 14.66 -1.97 20.23
CA ILE A 13 14.53 -0.52 20.38
C ILE A 13 13.80 0.07 19.17
N LEU A 14 14.06 -0.46 17.97
CA LEU A 14 13.38 -0.08 16.75
C LEU A 14 11.88 -0.43 16.78
N TYR A 15 11.51 -1.65 17.21
CA TYR A 15 10.12 -2.07 17.36
C TYR A 15 9.34 -1.16 18.31
N ILE A 16 9.90 -0.89 19.49
CA ILE A 16 9.26 -0.06 20.51
C ILE A 16 9.13 1.38 20.03
N SER A 17 10.22 1.97 19.50
CA SER A 17 10.22 3.36 19.06
C SER A 17 9.27 3.59 17.88
N VAL A 18 9.26 2.70 16.89
CA VAL A 18 8.36 2.83 15.74
C VAL A 18 6.90 2.61 16.15
N SER A 19 6.60 1.59 16.96
CA SER A 19 5.24 1.34 17.42
C SER A 19 4.71 2.50 18.26
N LEU A 20 5.53 3.05 19.14
CA LEU A 20 5.19 4.22 19.96
C LEU A 20 4.91 5.45 19.08
N VAL A 21 5.76 5.70 18.07
CA VAL A 21 5.57 6.82 17.13
C VAL A 21 4.27 6.65 16.34
N LEU A 22 3.96 5.44 15.84
CA LEU A 22 2.72 5.18 15.11
C LEU A 22 1.47 5.38 15.99
N VAL A 23 1.50 4.90 17.24
CA VAL A 23 0.39 5.06 18.19
C VAL A 23 0.21 6.52 18.59
N LEU A 24 1.30 7.22 18.96
CA LEU A 24 1.24 8.64 19.29
C LEU A 24 0.74 9.47 18.12
N TYR A 25 1.23 9.18 16.91
CA TYR A 25 0.77 9.83 15.69
C TYR A 25 -0.72 9.57 15.44
N PHE A 26 -1.20 8.33 15.61
CA PHE A 26 -2.62 7.99 15.48
C PHE A 26 -3.50 8.73 16.49
N ILE A 27 -3.06 8.83 17.75
CA ILE A 27 -3.77 9.56 18.81
C ILE A 27 -3.82 11.06 18.50
N ILE A 28 -2.67 11.67 18.20
CA ILE A 28 -2.55 13.09 17.86
C ILE A 28 -3.45 13.41 16.67
N ALA A 29 -3.39 12.60 15.62
CA ALA A 29 -4.21 12.75 14.43
C ALA A 29 -5.71 12.71 14.72
N ASN A 30 -6.17 11.80 15.56
CA ASN A 30 -7.57 11.72 15.94
C ASN A 30 -8.01 12.93 16.77
N ILE A 31 -7.17 13.40 17.70
CA ILE A 31 -7.45 14.62 18.47
C ILE A 31 -7.58 15.83 17.52
N PHE A 32 -6.68 15.98 16.55
CA PHE A 32 -6.73 17.07 15.58
C PHE A 32 -7.90 16.94 14.59
N LYS A 33 -8.30 15.73 14.20
CA LYS A 33 -9.48 15.48 13.36
C LYS A 33 -10.77 15.89 14.07
N PHE A 34 -10.89 15.60 15.38
CA PHE A 34 -12.03 16.02 16.20
C PHE A 34 -12.07 17.54 16.44
N LYS A 35 -10.91 18.22 16.44
CA LYS A 35 -10.84 19.67 16.68
C LYS A 35 -11.14 20.51 15.43
N ASN A 36 -11.04 19.95 14.23
CA ASN A 36 -11.27 20.63 12.94
C ASN A 36 -12.38 19.93 12.13
N GLN A 37 -13.63 20.14 12.52
CA GLN A 37 -14.79 20.06 11.62
C GLN A 37 -15.02 21.48 11.03
N ASP A 38 -15.24 21.79 9.75
CA ASP A 38 -15.88 21.00 8.69
C ASP A 38 -15.58 21.46 7.23
N ASN A 39 -14.72 22.44 6.91
CA ASN A 39 -14.67 22.96 5.51
C ASN A 39 -13.34 22.77 4.73
N ILE A 40 -12.18 22.88 5.37
CA ILE A 40 -10.88 22.88 4.64
C ILE A 40 -10.40 21.46 4.33
N ILE A 41 -10.57 20.53 5.26
CA ILE A 41 -10.13 19.12 5.11
C ILE A 41 -10.97 18.42 4.04
N PHE A 42 -12.27 18.68 4.03
CA PHE A 42 -13.20 18.16 3.03
C PHE A 42 -12.87 18.68 1.62
N GLN A 43 -12.50 19.96 1.47
CA GLN A 43 -12.07 20.52 0.17
C GLN A 43 -10.71 19.99 -0.31
N ASN A 44 -9.75 19.75 0.59
CA ASN A 44 -8.44 19.16 0.22
C ASN A 44 -8.57 17.67 -0.17
N ALA A 45 -9.47 16.91 0.47
CA ALA A 45 -9.78 15.55 0.04
C ALA A 45 -10.51 15.52 -1.31
N LYS A 46 -11.44 16.47 -1.53
CA LYS A 46 -12.23 16.61 -2.76
C LYS A 46 -11.40 16.98 -3.99
N SER A 47 -10.42 17.89 -3.85
CA SER A 47 -9.49 18.29 -4.92
C SER A 47 -8.45 17.23 -5.29
N ALA A 48 -8.24 16.25 -4.41
CA ALA A 48 -7.20 15.25 -4.59
C ALA A 48 -7.68 13.92 -5.17
N THR A 49 -8.99 13.68 -5.25
CA THR A 49 -9.57 12.46 -5.83
C THR A 49 -10.08 12.72 -7.24
N LYS A 50 -10.11 11.69 -8.10
CA LYS A 50 -10.71 11.78 -9.45
C LYS A 50 -12.24 12.00 -9.40
N ASN A 51 -12.87 11.84 -8.23
CA ASN A 51 -14.31 11.95 -8.06
C ASN A 51 -14.67 13.24 -7.29
N PRO A 52 -15.47 14.16 -7.87
CA PRO A 52 -15.87 15.39 -7.20
C PRO A 52 -16.73 15.17 -5.95
N LEU A 53 -17.17 13.94 -5.65
CA LEU A 53 -17.93 13.58 -4.45
C LEU A 53 -17.08 12.84 -3.38
N GLY A 54 -15.76 12.73 -3.55
CA GLY A 54 -14.85 12.00 -2.65
C GLY A 54 -14.80 10.49 -2.92
N TYR A 55 -14.24 9.71 -1.97
CA TYR A 55 -14.20 8.25 -2.07
C TYR A 55 -15.62 7.67 -1.93
N LYS A 56 -16.14 7.10 -3.02
CA LYS A 56 -17.49 6.49 -3.10
C LYS A 56 -17.43 5.08 -3.69
N ASP A 57 -16.45 4.31 -3.27
CA ASP A 57 -16.23 2.93 -3.70
C ASP A 57 -16.56 1.93 -2.59
N LYS A 58 -17.09 0.77 -2.98
CA LYS A 58 -17.36 -0.37 -2.08
C LYS A 58 -16.12 -1.27 -2.03
N THR A 59 -15.02 -0.75 -1.49
CA THR A 59 -13.76 -1.49 -1.27
C THR A 59 -13.66 -2.02 0.15
N MET A 60 -12.67 -2.87 0.42
CA MET A 60 -12.38 -3.35 1.77
C MET A 60 -11.90 -2.23 2.71
N LEU A 61 -11.10 -1.30 2.21
CA LEU A 61 -10.69 -0.13 2.96
C LEU A 61 -11.86 0.86 3.05
N SER A 62 -12.24 1.21 4.28
CA SER A 62 -13.35 2.12 4.52
C SER A 62 -13.03 3.54 4.04
N ASN A 63 -14.05 4.26 3.57
CA ASN A 63 -13.89 5.66 3.15
C ASN A 63 -13.39 6.53 4.31
N LEU A 64 -13.79 6.20 5.56
CA LEU A 64 -13.32 6.86 6.77
C LEU A 64 -11.79 6.78 6.93
N TYR A 65 -11.20 5.63 6.61
CA TYR A 65 -9.74 5.47 6.65
C TYR A 65 -9.07 6.30 5.56
N LYS A 66 -9.60 6.28 4.32
CA LYS A 66 -9.04 7.04 3.20
C LYS A 66 -9.06 8.55 3.48
N ASP A 67 -10.15 9.05 4.05
CA ASP A 67 -10.28 10.45 4.47
C ASP A 67 -9.32 10.79 5.62
N TRP A 68 -9.19 9.88 6.60
CA TRP A 68 -8.23 10.03 7.69
C TRP A 68 -6.78 10.09 7.19
N TRP A 69 -6.39 9.22 6.26
CA TRP A 69 -5.07 9.26 5.65
C TRP A 69 -4.83 10.56 4.86
N CYS A 70 -5.84 11.06 4.14
CA CYS A 70 -5.72 12.33 3.43
C CYS A 70 -5.50 13.50 4.38
N PHE A 71 -6.19 13.50 5.53
CA PHE A 71 -5.98 14.48 6.58
C PHE A 71 -4.55 14.43 7.13
N LEU A 72 -4.06 13.22 7.41
CA LEU A 72 -2.71 12.99 7.94
C LEU A 72 -1.62 13.51 7.00
N ILE A 73 -1.76 13.24 5.71
CA ILE A 73 -0.71 13.53 4.72
C ILE A 73 -0.72 14.99 4.24
N ALA A 74 -1.83 15.71 4.45
CA ALA A 74 -2.01 17.07 3.93
C ALA A 74 -0.89 18.06 4.29
N PRO A 75 -0.30 18.06 5.50
CA PRO A 75 0.84 18.95 5.81
C PRO A 75 2.09 18.63 4.98
N LEU A 76 2.36 17.34 4.75
CA LEU A 76 3.48 16.91 3.91
C LEU A 76 3.24 17.28 2.45
N GLU A 77 2.04 16.99 1.94
CA GLU A 77 1.61 17.36 0.59
C GLU A 77 1.81 18.86 0.31
N LYS A 78 1.36 19.73 1.23
CA LYS A 78 1.55 21.18 1.10
C LYS A 78 3.03 21.60 1.06
N LYS A 79 3.88 20.96 1.87
CA LYS A 79 5.34 21.23 1.86
C LYS A 79 5.98 20.78 0.54
N LEU A 80 5.61 19.61 0.02
CA LEU A 80 6.13 19.11 -1.24
C LEU A 80 5.76 20.03 -2.41
N ILE A 81 4.51 20.52 -2.44
CA ILE A 81 4.05 21.51 -3.43
C ILE A 81 4.81 22.83 -3.28
N ALA A 82 4.96 23.35 -2.06
CA ALA A 82 5.69 24.59 -1.81
C ALA A 82 7.16 24.51 -2.26
N ASN A 83 7.79 23.34 -2.09
CA ASN A 83 9.15 23.07 -2.53
C ASN A 83 9.27 22.66 -4.00
N LYS A 84 8.16 22.68 -4.76
CA LYS A 84 8.10 22.32 -6.19
C LYS A 84 8.69 20.94 -6.49
N VAL A 85 8.48 19.97 -5.59
CA VAL A 85 8.91 18.59 -5.81
C VAL A 85 8.14 18.01 -6.99
N SER A 86 8.86 17.48 -7.98
CA SER A 86 8.23 16.92 -9.18
C SER A 86 7.49 15.61 -8.87
N PRO A 87 6.31 15.34 -9.47
CA PRO A 87 5.63 14.05 -9.35
C PRO A 87 6.52 12.86 -9.74
N ASN A 88 7.25 12.96 -10.86
CA ASN A 88 8.14 11.89 -11.32
C ASN A 88 9.22 11.50 -10.30
N PHE A 89 9.74 12.46 -9.54
CA PHE A 89 10.68 12.17 -8.45
C PHE A 89 10.04 11.29 -7.37
N LEU A 90 8.79 11.55 -7.02
CA LEU A 90 8.05 10.74 -6.05
C LEU A 90 7.76 9.33 -6.58
N THR A 91 7.47 9.20 -7.88
CA THR A 91 7.31 7.88 -8.53
C THR A 91 8.62 7.08 -8.54
N VAL A 92 9.76 7.73 -8.79
CA VAL A 92 11.08 7.06 -8.69
C VAL A 92 11.40 6.70 -7.23
N LEU A 93 11.03 7.56 -6.29
CA LEU A 93 11.21 7.29 -4.87
C LEU A 93 10.35 6.10 -4.41
N SER A 94 9.11 5.96 -4.87
CA SER A 94 8.26 4.81 -4.55
C SER A 94 8.86 3.49 -5.05
N LEU A 95 9.49 3.50 -6.24
CA LEU A 95 10.23 2.35 -6.76
C LEU A 95 11.44 1.99 -5.89
N PHE A 96 12.23 2.98 -5.47
CA PHE A 96 13.35 2.75 -4.55
C PHE A 96 12.89 2.09 -3.25
N PHE A 97 11.81 2.61 -2.64
CA PHE A 97 11.24 2.02 -1.43
C PHE A 97 10.72 0.60 -1.67
N SER A 98 10.14 0.32 -2.83
CA SER A 98 9.65 -1.01 -3.18
C SER A 98 10.78 -2.04 -3.31
N ILE A 99 11.91 -1.65 -3.90
CA ILE A 99 13.13 -2.49 -3.96
C ILE A 99 13.66 -2.74 -2.55
N LEU A 100 13.75 -1.69 -1.72
CA LEU A 100 14.20 -1.83 -0.34
C LEU A 100 13.27 -2.74 0.47
N THR A 101 11.95 -2.57 0.34
CA THR A 101 10.95 -3.46 0.94
C THR A 101 11.16 -4.91 0.52
N ALA A 102 11.40 -5.18 -0.77
CA ALA A 102 11.64 -6.53 -1.26
C ALA A 102 12.89 -7.16 -0.64
N VAL A 103 13.98 -6.40 -0.54
CA VAL A 103 15.22 -6.85 0.11
C VAL A 103 14.98 -7.14 1.59
N LEU A 104 14.24 -6.27 2.30
CA LEU A 104 13.92 -6.47 3.71
C LEU A 104 13.06 -7.71 3.93
N TYR A 105 12.03 -7.93 3.10
CA TYR A 105 11.23 -9.15 3.16
C TYR A 105 12.08 -10.39 2.91
N PHE A 106 12.95 -10.37 1.90
CA PHE A 106 13.86 -11.47 1.59
C PHE A 106 14.70 -11.91 2.79
N TYR A 107 15.21 -10.96 3.58
CA TYR A 107 15.97 -11.24 4.80
C TYR A 107 15.10 -11.57 6.03
N GLY A 108 13.77 -11.68 5.88
CA GLY A 108 12.85 -11.97 6.98
C GLY A 108 12.59 -10.81 7.93
N LEU A 109 13.01 -9.58 7.58
CA LEU A 109 12.75 -8.39 8.40
C LEU A 109 11.33 -7.86 8.16
N ILE A 110 10.33 -8.71 8.41
CA ILE A 110 8.92 -8.53 8.02
C ILE A 110 8.36 -7.19 8.53
N PHE A 111 8.61 -6.84 9.79
CA PHE A 111 8.12 -5.59 10.38
C PHE A 111 8.65 -4.35 9.64
N LEU A 112 9.97 -4.31 9.44
CA LEU A 112 10.62 -3.18 8.80
C LEU A 112 10.21 -3.11 7.33
N ALA A 113 10.19 -4.23 6.63
CA ALA A 113 9.72 -4.34 5.27
C ALA A 113 8.29 -3.76 5.11
N SER A 114 7.39 -4.10 6.03
CA SER A 114 6.02 -3.59 6.05
C SER A 114 5.91 -2.08 6.31
N ILE A 115 6.78 -1.51 7.14
CA ILE A 115 6.83 -0.05 7.33
C ILE A 115 7.28 0.64 6.04
N PHE A 116 8.35 0.13 5.43
CA PHE A 116 8.86 0.67 4.17
C PHE A 116 7.86 0.49 3.01
N LEU A 117 7.07 -0.59 3.02
CA LEU A 117 6.00 -0.83 2.06
C LEU A 117 4.94 0.28 2.14
N LEU A 118 4.45 0.56 3.34
CA LEU A 118 3.43 1.60 3.57
C LEU A 118 3.99 2.99 3.25
N ALA A 119 5.25 3.27 3.60
CA ALA A 119 5.92 4.52 3.25
C ALA A 119 6.09 4.69 1.73
N GLY A 120 6.57 3.67 1.01
CA GLY A 120 6.71 3.68 -0.44
C GLY A 120 5.39 3.93 -1.16
N SER A 121 4.32 3.25 -0.70
CA SER A 121 2.97 3.45 -1.23
C SER A 121 2.39 4.83 -0.94
N THR A 122 2.84 5.50 0.12
CA THR A 122 2.45 6.87 0.40
C THR A 122 3.03 7.85 -0.62
N PHE A 123 4.27 7.63 -1.07
CA PHE A 123 4.88 8.46 -2.12
C PHE A 123 4.19 8.28 -3.47
N ASP A 124 3.84 7.04 -3.80
CA ASP A 124 3.03 6.68 -4.98
C ASP A 124 1.67 7.39 -4.96
N MET A 125 0.94 7.36 -3.84
CA MET A 125 -0.32 8.10 -3.75
C MET A 125 -0.13 9.63 -3.84
N LEU A 126 1.02 10.15 -3.38
CA LEU A 126 1.32 11.58 -3.41
C LEU A 126 1.67 12.09 -4.81
N ASP A 127 2.33 11.29 -5.66
CA ASP A 127 2.74 11.73 -7.00
C ASP A 127 1.54 12.17 -7.85
N GLY A 128 0.49 11.36 -7.88
CA GLY A 128 -0.71 11.62 -8.67
C GLY A 128 -1.51 12.76 -8.07
N ARG A 129 -1.50 12.91 -6.74
CA ARG A 129 -2.16 14.02 -6.06
C ARG A 129 -1.46 15.35 -6.36
N ILE A 130 -0.13 15.39 -6.26
CA ILE A 130 0.65 16.60 -6.59
C ILE A 130 0.50 16.92 -8.08
N ALA A 131 0.55 15.95 -8.98
CA ALA A 131 0.32 16.17 -10.41
C ALA A 131 -1.06 16.80 -10.67
N ARG A 132 -2.11 16.36 -9.97
CA ARG A 132 -3.45 16.95 -10.06
C ARG A 132 -3.51 18.37 -9.52
N MET A 133 -2.99 18.61 -8.32
CA MET A 133 -3.05 19.93 -7.68
C MET A 133 -2.20 20.99 -8.37
N THR A 134 -1.11 20.58 -9.03
CA THR A 134 -0.20 21.48 -9.75
C THR A 134 -0.57 21.62 -11.24
N ASN A 135 -1.67 21.01 -11.70
CA ASN A 135 -2.06 20.93 -13.11
C ASN A 135 -0.96 20.38 -14.03
N ASN A 136 -0.08 19.53 -13.50
CA ASN A 136 1.04 18.91 -14.22
C ASN A 136 0.72 17.46 -14.60
N GLN A 137 -0.50 17.21 -15.07
CA GLN A 137 -0.93 15.90 -15.55
C GLN A 137 -0.48 15.74 -17.01
N SER A 138 0.13 14.61 -17.33
CA SER A 138 0.54 14.27 -18.71
C SER A 138 0.27 12.80 -19.01
N ASP A 139 0.04 12.48 -20.28
CA ASP A 139 -0.20 11.10 -20.72
C ASP A 139 1.03 10.22 -20.47
N ILE A 140 2.24 10.76 -20.71
CA ILE A 140 3.51 10.09 -20.44
C ILE A 140 3.64 9.80 -18.94
N GLY A 141 3.32 10.78 -18.07
CA GLY A 141 3.33 10.59 -16.62
C GLY A 141 2.32 9.54 -16.17
N SER A 142 1.09 9.56 -16.69
CA SER A 142 0.07 8.56 -16.37
C SER A 142 0.44 7.15 -16.83
N PHE A 143 1.13 7.04 -17.97
CA PHE A 143 1.68 5.77 -18.45
C PHE A 143 2.80 5.27 -17.53
N LEU A 144 3.75 6.15 -17.17
CA LEU A 144 4.88 5.80 -16.31
C LEU A 144 4.41 5.36 -14.91
N ASP A 145 3.51 6.13 -14.29
CA ASP A 145 2.82 5.80 -13.04
C ASP A 145 2.20 4.40 -13.12
N SER A 146 1.42 4.16 -14.18
CA SER A 146 0.80 2.87 -14.39
C SER A 146 1.82 1.74 -14.53
N VAL A 147 2.92 1.91 -15.26
CA VAL A 147 3.92 0.83 -15.41
C VAL A 147 4.68 0.58 -14.11
N LEU A 148 5.15 1.65 -13.46
CA LEU A 148 5.94 1.57 -12.23
C LEU A 148 5.12 0.97 -11.09
N ASP A 149 3.82 1.26 -10.99
CA ASP A 149 2.89 0.62 -10.06
C ASP A 149 2.97 -0.91 -10.06
N ARG A 150 2.98 -1.52 -11.26
CA ARG A 150 3.00 -2.98 -11.42
C ARG A 150 4.39 -3.52 -11.12
N LEU A 151 5.44 -2.79 -11.48
CA LEU A 151 6.81 -3.18 -11.17
C LEU A 151 7.07 -3.15 -9.67
N CYS A 152 6.67 -2.08 -8.98
CA CYS A 152 6.75 -1.96 -7.53
C CYS A 152 6.05 -3.13 -6.81
N GLU A 153 4.80 -3.41 -7.20
CA GLU A 153 4.04 -4.54 -6.65
C GLU A 153 4.74 -5.88 -6.92
N SER A 154 5.23 -6.09 -8.14
CA SER A 154 5.94 -7.34 -8.51
C SER A 154 7.24 -7.53 -7.73
N VAL A 155 8.04 -6.47 -7.58
CA VAL A 155 9.31 -6.49 -6.85
C VAL A 155 9.08 -6.85 -5.39
N VAL A 156 8.09 -6.25 -4.73
CA VAL A 156 7.72 -6.59 -3.35
C VAL A 156 7.30 -8.06 -3.23
N MET A 157 6.45 -8.54 -4.14
CA MET A 157 5.99 -9.93 -4.14
C MET A 157 7.14 -10.93 -4.37
N ILE A 158 8.15 -10.58 -5.20
CA ILE A 158 9.36 -11.38 -5.39
C ILE A 158 10.16 -11.48 -4.09
N GLY A 159 10.34 -10.36 -3.36
CA GLY A 159 11.05 -10.37 -2.08
C GLY A 159 10.42 -11.33 -1.07
N ILE A 160 9.09 -11.32 -0.97
CA ILE A 160 8.34 -12.22 -0.09
C ILE A 160 8.41 -13.67 -0.60
N PHE A 161 8.31 -13.89 -1.91
CA PHE A 161 8.47 -15.23 -2.50
C PHE A 161 9.83 -15.85 -2.14
N LEU A 162 10.91 -15.08 -2.28
CA LEU A 162 12.26 -15.54 -1.99
C LEU A 162 12.48 -15.81 -0.49
N PHE A 163 11.83 -15.05 0.39
CA PHE A 163 11.84 -15.32 1.83
C PHE A 163 11.25 -16.70 2.16
N TYR A 164 10.16 -17.07 1.51
CA TYR A 164 9.51 -18.35 1.76
C TYR A 164 10.11 -19.52 0.98
N TYR A 165 10.81 -19.29 -0.13
CA TYR A 165 11.36 -20.38 -0.94
C TYR A 165 12.46 -21.15 -0.16
N PRO A 166 12.47 -22.50 -0.16
CA PRO A 166 11.66 -23.43 -0.96
C PRO A 166 10.38 -23.97 -0.27
N ASN A 167 9.90 -23.34 0.81
CA ASN A 167 8.65 -23.72 1.47
C ASN A 167 7.49 -23.74 0.46
N PRO A 168 6.61 -24.76 0.47
CA PRO A 168 5.44 -24.83 -0.42
C PRO A 168 4.51 -23.61 -0.37
N PHE A 169 4.54 -22.82 0.71
CA PHE A 169 3.80 -21.55 0.82
C PHE A 169 4.17 -20.55 -0.29
N SER A 170 5.38 -20.64 -0.86
CA SER A 170 5.80 -19.80 -1.99
C SER A 170 4.88 -19.93 -3.23
N ILE A 171 4.21 -21.07 -3.39
CA ILE A 171 3.19 -21.28 -4.44
C ILE A 171 1.99 -20.35 -4.23
N ILE A 172 1.55 -20.14 -3.00
CA ILE A 172 0.44 -19.21 -2.69
C ILE A 172 0.85 -17.78 -3.05
N LEU A 173 2.12 -17.41 -2.83
CA LEU A 173 2.65 -16.09 -3.22
C LEU A 173 2.69 -15.90 -4.74
N MET A 174 2.97 -16.94 -5.51
CA MET A 174 2.85 -16.89 -6.97
C MET A 174 1.40 -16.57 -7.39
N PHE A 175 0.42 -17.25 -6.80
CA PHE A 175 -1.00 -16.96 -7.06
C PHE A 175 -1.39 -15.54 -6.62
N ALA A 176 -0.91 -15.10 -5.45
CA ALA A 176 -1.12 -13.76 -4.96
C ALA A 176 -0.62 -12.71 -5.97
N ALA A 177 0.60 -12.88 -6.49
CA ALA A 177 1.18 -11.98 -7.48
C ALA A 177 0.39 -11.99 -8.80
N ILE A 178 0.05 -13.17 -9.31
CA ILE A 178 -0.73 -13.33 -10.55
C ILE A 178 -2.08 -12.64 -10.44
N PHE A 179 -2.86 -12.91 -9.39
CA PHE A 179 -4.19 -12.32 -9.24
C PHE A 179 -4.11 -10.83 -8.97
N SER A 180 -3.12 -10.38 -8.20
CA SER A 180 -2.88 -8.96 -7.95
C SER A 180 -2.66 -8.15 -9.24
N LEU A 181 -1.79 -8.64 -10.12
CA LEU A 181 -1.52 -8.02 -11.42
C LEU A 181 -2.72 -8.13 -12.36
N THR A 182 -3.43 -9.26 -12.33
CA THR A 182 -4.60 -9.50 -13.18
C THR A 182 -5.75 -8.54 -12.83
N VAL A 183 -5.97 -8.22 -11.54
CA VAL A 183 -6.94 -7.19 -11.13
C VAL A 183 -6.66 -5.86 -11.84
N SER A 184 -5.39 -5.44 -11.87
CA SER A 184 -4.96 -4.19 -12.52
C SER A 184 -5.05 -4.27 -14.04
N TYR A 185 -4.68 -5.41 -14.63
CA TYR A 185 -4.72 -5.64 -16.07
C TYR A 185 -6.15 -5.63 -16.63
N VAL A 186 -7.09 -6.35 -16.00
CA VAL A 186 -8.49 -6.40 -16.44
C VAL A 186 -9.09 -5.00 -16.46
N LYS A 187 -8.74 -4.16 -15.48
CA LYS A 187 -9.19 -2.76 -15.46
C LYS A 187 -8.63 -1.97 -16.64
N SER A 188 -7.31 -2.01 -16.88
CA SER A 188 -6.72 -1.30 -18.01
C SER A 188 -7.25 -1.79 -19.36
N ALA A 189 -7.46 -3.10 -19.50
CA ALA A 189 -8.00 -3.70 -20.73
C ALA A 189 -9.45 -3.24 -20.98
N ALA A 190 -10.28 -3.20 -19.93
CA ALA A 190 -11.64 -2.70 -20.02
C ALA A 190 -11.67 -1.19 -20.35
N ASP A 191 -10.85 -0.38 -19.66
CA ASP A 191 -10.78 1.07 -19.87
C ASP A 191 -10.35 1.39 -21.32
N ASN A 192 -9.40 0.63 -21.90
CA ASN A 192 -8.97 0.77 -23.29
C ASN A 192 -10.07 0.45 -24.33
N LEU A 193 -11.04 -0.38 -23.96
CA LEU A 193 -12.19 -0.73 -24.80
C LEU A 193 -13.43 0.12 -24.47
N GLY A 194 -13.32 1.11 -23.58
CA GLY A 194 -14.44 1.92 -23.11
C GLY A 194 -15.45 1.14 -22.25
N LEU A 195 -15.08 -0.03 -21.74
CA LEU A 195 -15.91 -0.87 -20.88
C LEU A 195 -15.77 -0.46 -19.41
N LYS A 196 -16.85 -0.56 -18.66
CA LYS A 196 -16.81 -0.29 -17.21
C LYS A 196 -16.34 -1.55 -16.47
N SER A 197 -15.37 -1.39 -15.58
CA SER A 197 -14.82 -2.50 -14.76
C SER A 197 -14.51 -2.07 -13.32
N ASN A 198 -14.99 -0.91 -12.88
CA ASN A 198 -14.65 -0.33 -11.58
C ASN A 198 -15.47 -0.95 -10.42
N VAL A 199 -15.38 -2.27 -10.30
CA VAL A 199 -15.99 -3.09 -9.25
C VAL A 199 -14.92 -3.91 -8.53
N GLY A 200 -15.32 -4.46 -7.39
CA GLY A 200 -14.56 -5.44 -6.63
C GLY A 200 -13.99 -4.94 -5.31
N LEU A 201 -13.88 -5.89 -4.37
CA LEU A 201 -13.60 -5.61 -2.97
C LEU A 201 -12.12 -5.29 -2.70
N MET A 202 -11.20 -5.91 -3.44
CA MET A 202 -9.77 -5.84 -3.19
C MET A 202 -9.04 -5.14 -4.33
N GLN A 203 -8.86 -3.83 -4.17
CA GLN A 203 -8.06 -2.99 -5.05
C GLN A 203 -6.60 -2.93 -4.60
N ARG A 204 -5.75 -2.25 -5.39
CA ARG A 204 -4.31 -2.12 -5.11
C ARG A 204 -4.05 -1.54 -3.72
N ALA A 205 -4.69 -0.42 -3.38
CA ALA A 205 -4.53 0.21 -2.08
C ALA A 205 -4.93 -0.73 -0.92
N ASP A 206 -5.99 -1.52 -1.09
CA ASP A 206 -6.41 -2.51 -0.09
C ASP A 206 -5.29 -3.55 0.13
N ARG A 207 -4.71 -4.11 -0.94
CA ARG A 207 -3.65 -5.12 -0.83
C ARG A 207 -2.43 -4.61 -0.10
N VAL A 208 -1.97 -3.41 -0.46
CA VAL A 208 -0.79 -2.79 0.15
C VAL A 208 -1.02 -2.52 1.64
N VAL A 209 -2.18 -1.99 2.01
CA VAL A 209 -2.54 -1.70 3.41
C VAL A 209 -2.63 -3.00 4.22
N TYR A 210 -3.31 -4.01 3.69
CA TYR A 210 -3.45 -5.30 4.37
C TYR A 210 -2.10 -5.99 4.54
N LEU A 211 -1.26 -6.03 3.51
CA LEU A 211 0.08 -6.62 3.56
C LEU A 211 0.98 -5.89 4.56
N GLY A 212 0.97 -4.56 4.54
CA GLY A 212 1.72 -3.73 5.47
C GLY A 212 1.27 -3.94 6.92
N ILE A 213 -0.03 -3.78 7.21
CA ILE A 213 -0.57 -3.96 8.57
C ILE A 213 -0.37 -5.41 9.05
N GLY A 214 -0.65 -6.40 8.21
CA GLY A 214 -0.47 -7.82 8.55
C GLY A 214 0.96 -8.15 8.93
N GLY A 215 1.96 -7.62 8.19
CA GLY A 215 3.37 -7.82 8.54
C GLY A 215 3.82 -7.02 9.76
N ILE A 216 3.27 -5.82 10.01
CA ILE A 216 3.52 -5.07 11.25
C ILE A 216 3.00 -5.86 12.46
N ILE A 217 1.76 -6.35 12.39
CA ILE A 217 1.18 -7.16 13.47
C ILE A 217 2.01 -8.43 13.68
N ASN A 218 2.41 -9.11 12.60
CA ASN A 218 3.24 -10.30 12.70
C ASN A 218 4.57 -10.03 13.41
N GLY A 219 5.28 -8.97 13.02
CA GLY A 219 6.55 -8.61 13.65
C GLY A 219 6.40 -8.21 15.13
N ILE A 220 5.27 -7.60 15.51
CA ILE A 220 4.96 -7.34 16.92
C ILE A 220 4.76 -8.66 17.68
N LEU A 221 4.03 -9.62 17.11
CA LEU A 221 3.82 -10.93 17.74
C LEU A 221 5.13 -11.70 17.90
N GLU A 222 5.97 -11.68 16.87
CA GLU A 222 7.31 -12.26 16.88
C GLU A 222 8.18 -11.63 17.98
N TYR A 223 8.16 -10.30 18.11
CA TYR A 223 8.87 -9.58 19.19
C TYR A 223 8.45 -10.05 20.59
N PHE A 224 7.16 -10.28 20.82
CA PHE A 224 6.64 -10.79 22.10
C PHE A 224 6.74 -12.31 22.24
N SER A 225 7.37 -13.00 21.27
CA SER A 225 7.46 -14.48 21.23
C SER A 225 6.09 -15.16 21.31
N ILE A 226 5.05 -14.52 20.77
CA ILE A 226 3.69 -15.06 20.75
C ILE A 226 3.59 -15.99 19.55
N ILE A 227 3.70 -17.29 19.81
CA ILE A 227 3.56 -18.32 18.78
C ILE A 227 2.10 -18.76 18.71
N ILE A 228 1.49 -18.64 17.54
CA ILE A 228 0.11 -19.08 17.29
C ILE A 228 0.18 -20.36 16.46
N TYR A 229 -0.41 -21.46 16.94
CA TYR A 229 -0.42 -22.76 16.26
C TYR A 229 0.97 -23.26 15.81
N SER A 230 2.01 -23.01 16.60
CA SER A 230 3.39 -23.41 16.30
C SER A 230 4.00 -22.79 15.02
N GLN A 231 3.45 -21.66 14.53
CA GLN A 231 4.04 -20.90 13.43
C GLN A 231 4.27 -19.44 13.84
N GLU A 232 5.49 -18.95 13.62
CA GLU A 232 5.94 -17.60 14.01
C GLU A 232 5.39 -16.50 13.08
N ASP A 233 5.02 -16.85 11.85
CA ASP A 233 4.61 -15.95 10.78
C ASP A 233 3.15 -16.16 10.33
N LEU A 234 2.33 -16.80 11.17
CA LEU A 234 0.97 -17.21 10.83
C LEU A 234 0.10 -16.03 10.38
N VAL A 235 0.17 -14.89 11.08
CA VAL A 235 -0.65 -13.72 10.76
C VAL A 235 -0.29 -13.16 9.39
N PHE A 236 1.01 -13.14 9.06
CA PHE A 236 1.45 -12.69 7.75
C PHE A 236 1.01 -13.66 6.63
N LYS A 237 1.13 -14.98 6.85
CA LYS A 237 0.62 -16.00 5.92
C LYS A 237 -0.87 -15.87 5.67
N LEU A 238 -1.68 -15.74 6.73
CA LEU A 238 -3.13 -15.57 6.63
C LEU A 238 -3.49 -14.30 5.85
N THR A 239 -2.75 -13.21 6.07
CA THR A 239 -2.92 -11.96 5.32
C THR A 239 -2.71 -12.17 3.82
N ILE A 240 -1.64 -12.87 3.43
CA ILE A 240 -1.35 -13.19 2.02
C ILE A 240 -2.43 -14.09 1.42
N ILE A 241 -2.93 -15.09 2.16
CA ILE A 241 -4.02 -15.96 1.72
C ILE A 241 -5.29 -15.12 1.46
N LEU A 242 -5.65 -14.23 2.38
CA LEU A 242 -6.80 -13.34 2.22
C LEU A 242 -6.65 -12.44 0.98
N ILE A 243 -5.49 -11.82 0.81
CA ILE A 243 -5.19 -11.00 -0.38
C ILE A 243 -5.37 -11.82 -1.66
N THR A 244 -4.88 -13.06 -1.68
CA THR A 244 -4.98 -13.96 -2.84
C THR A 244 -6.43 -14.25 -3.20
N LEU A 245 -7.23 -14.68 -2.20
CA LEU A 245 -8.64 -15.05 -2.41
C LEU A 245 -9.49 -13.86 -2.86
N PHE A 246 -9.32 -12.70 -2.22
CA PHE A 246 -10.09 -11.51 -2.59
C PHE A 246 -9.63 -10.89 -3.92
N SER A 247 -8.35 -10.99 -4.27
CA SER A 247 -7.85 -10.55 -5.59
C SER A 247 -8.37 -11.45 -6.71
N PHE A 248 -8.42 -12.76 -6.48
CA PHE A 248 -9.06 -13.70 -7.41
C PHE A 248 -10.54 -13.37 -7.60
N SER A 249 -11.30 -13.24 -6.50
CA SER A 249 -12.71 -12.88 -6.54
C SER A 249 -12.95 -11.54 -7.25
N THR A 250 -12.12 -10.52 -6.97
CA THR A 250 -12.17 -9.21 -7.63
C THR A 250 -11.91 -9.32 -9.13
N THR A 251 -10.95 -10.15 -9.54
CA THR A 251 -10.66 -10.41 -10.96
C THR A 251 -11.91 -10.94 -11.68
N ILE A 252 -12.54 -11.97 -11.12
CA ILE A 252 -13.77 -12.54 -11.69
C ILE A 252 -14.89 -11.50 -11.74
N GLN A 253 -15.10 -10.74 -10.67
CA GLN A 253 -16.12 -9.70 -10.62
C GLN A 253 -15.91 -8.64 -11.71
N ARG A 254 -14.68 -8.21 -11.95
CA ARG A 254 -14.36 -7.23 -13.01
C ARG A 254 -14.62 -7.79 -14.41
N ILE A 255 -14.22 -9.03 -14.67
CA ILE A 255 -14.48 -9.70 -15.95
C ILE A 255 -15.98 -9.80 -16.21
N LEU A 256 -16.74 -10.33 -15.27
CA LEU A 256 -18.19 -10.51 -15.40
C LEU A 256 -18.92 -9.18 -15.58
N TYR A 257 -18.49 -8.13 -14.87
CA TYR A 257 -19.09 -6.81 -14.98
C TYR A 257 -18.78 -6.17 -16.34
N ALA A 258 -17.54 -6.28 -16.84
CA ALA A 258 -17.15 -5.74 -18.14
C ALA A 258 -17.89 -6.41 -19.32
N ILE A 259 -18.19 -7.70 -19.22
CA ILE A 259 -18.94 -8.45 -20.24
C ILE A 259 -20.43 -8.09 -20.25
N LYS A 260 -21.00 -7.71 -19.10
CA LYS A 260 -22.45 -7.57 -18.93
C LYS A 260 -23.11 -6.35 -19.60
N LYS A 261 -22.36 -5.48 -20.29
CA LYS A 261 -22.81 -4.23 -20.95
C LYS A 261 -23.68 -3.31 -20.08
#